data_AF-A0A494BB31-F1
#
_entry.id   AF-A0A494BB31-F1
#
_cell.length_a   1.000
_cell.length_b   1.000
_cell.length_c   1.000
_cell.angle_alpha   90.00
_cell.angle_beta   90.00
_cell.angle_gamma   90.00
#
_symmetry.space_group_name_H-M   'P 1'
#
loop_
_entity.id
_entity.type
_entity.pdbx_description
1 polymer ?
#
loop_
_entity_poly.entity_id
_entity_poly.type
_entity_poly.pdbx_seq_one_letter_code
_entity_poly.pdbx_strand_id
1 'polypeptide(L)'
;LLITVAFNQPVKLYSMKFQGPDNGQGPKYVKIFINLPRSMDFEEAERSEPTQALELTEDDIKEDGIVPLRYVKFQNVNSVTIPWTWSYRQL
;
A
#
# COMPACT_ATOMS: atom_id res chain seq x y z
N LEU A 1 4.45 -8.83 -6.60
CA LEU A 1 5.62 -8.37 -5.81
C LEU A 1 5.12 -8.00 -4.41
N LEU A 2 5.88 -8.19 -3.34
CA LEU A 2 5.47 -7.81 -1.99
C LEU A 2 6.58 -6.98 -1.36
N ILE A 3 6.22 -5.78 -0.90
CA ILE A 3 7.16 -4.79 -0.37
C ILE A 3 6.85 -4.63 1.11
N THR A 4 7.83 -4.91 1.96
CA THR A 4 7.73 -4.68 3.41
C THR A 4 8.80 -3.70 3.83
N VAL A 5 8.37 -2.60 4.45
CA VAL A 5 9.24 -1.56 5.00
C VAL A 5 9.06 -1.57 6.51
N ALA A 6 10.13 -1.88 7.23
CA ALA A 6 10.20 -1.76 8.69
C ALA A 6 10.84 -0.43 9.07
N PHE A 7 10.23 0.28 10.02
CA PHE A 7 10.75 1.50 10.60
C PHE A 7 11.49 1.17 11.91
N ASN A 8 12.63 1.83 12.15
CA ASN A 8 13.40 1.65 13.39
C ASN A 8 12.67 2.16 14.64
N GLN A 9 11.77 3.12 14.46
CA GLN A 9 10.93 3.70 15.50
C GLN A 9 9.51 3.85 14.98
N PRO A 10 8.49 3.83 15.84
CA PRO A 10 7.12 3.97 15.38
C PRO A 10 6.86 5.36 14.79
N VAL A 11 6.31 5.39 13.57
CA VAL A 11 6.01 6.62 12.84
C VAL A 11 4.51 6.81 12.62
N LYS A 12 4.13 8.06 12.32
CA LYS A 12 2.78 8.44 11.89
C LYS A 12 2.75 8.61 10.39
N LEU A 13 1.89 7.86 9.70
CA LEU A 13 1.72 8.00 8.25
C LEU A 13 0.46 8.83 7.95
N TYR A 14 0.65 9.96 7.27
CA TYR A 14 -0.43 10.88 6.89
C TYR A 14 -0.87 10.68 5.44
N SER A 15 0.09 10.53 4.54
CA SER A 15 -0.14 10.31 3.12
C SER A 15 0.98 9.43 2.56
N MET A 16 0.72 8.84 1.41
CA MET A 16 1.68 8.05 0.65
C MET A 16 1.65 8.50 -0.80
N LYS A 17 2.82 8.50 -1.44
CA LYS A 17 2.99 8.81 -2.84
C LYS A 17 3.33 7.53 -3.58
N PHE A 18 2.55 7.19 -4.60
CA PHE A 18 2.82 6.06 -5.47
C PHE A 18 3.25 6.62 -6.82
N GLN A 19 4.50 6.38 -7.20
CA GLN A 19 5.01 6.83 -8.50
C GLN A 19 5.31 5.60 -9.35
N GLY A 20 4.73 5.59 -10.55
CA GLY A 20 4.97 4.57 -11.56
C GLY A 20 5.53 5.20 -12.83
N PRO A 21 6.10 4.40 -13.74
CA PRO A 21 6.48 4.88 -15.06
C PRO A 21 5.25 5.36 -15.87
N ASP A 22 5.43 6.36 -16.73
CA ASP A 22 4.38 6.99 -17.57
C ASP A 22 3.75 6.05 -18.62
N ASN A 23 4.11 4.77 -18.60
CA ASN A 23 3.62 3.74 -19.52
C ASN A 23 2.28 3.12 -19.07
N GLY A 24 1.61 3.71 -18.07
CA GLY A 24 0.37 3.20 -17.50
C GLY A 24 0.52 1.94 -16.64
N GLN A 25 1.76 1.52 -16.34
CA GLN A 25 2.03 0.35 -15.49
C GLN A 25 2.10 0.76 -14.02
N GLY A 26 0.96 1.21 -13.50
CA GLY A 26 0.75 1.50 -12.08
C GLY A 26 -0.15 0.46 -11.42
N PRO A 27 -0.05 0.29 -10.09
CA PRO A 27 -0.98 -0.57 -9.35
C PRO A 27 -2.30 0.18 -9.18
N LYS A 28 -3.38 -0.29 -9.81
CA LYS A 28 -4.71 0.34 -9.67
C LYS A 28 -5.32 0.14 -8.28
N TYR A 29 -5.02 -0.98 -7.64
CA TYR A 29 -5.51 -1.28 -6.30
C TYR A 29 -4.34 -1.60 -5.38
N VAL A 30 -4.21 -0.83 -4.31
CA VAL A 30 -3.18 -1.01 -3.29
C VAL A 30 -3.83 -1.31 -1.96
N LYS A 31 -3.45 -2.46 -1.39
CA LYS A 31 -3.80 -2.85 -0.03
C LYS A 31 -2.63 -2.51 0.89
N ILE A 32 -2.90 -1.78 1.97
CA ILE A 32 -1.86 -1.41 2.95
C ILE A 32 -2.13 -2.17 4.25
N PHE A 33 -1.09 -2.84 4.73
CA PHE A 33 -1.06 -3.55 5.99
C PHE A 33 0.01 -2.94 6.89
N ILE A 34 -0.26 -2.87 8.19
CA ILE A 34 0.71 -2.36 9.16
C ILE A 34 0.87 -3.29 10.35
N ASN A 35 2.04 -3.22 11.00
CA ASN A 35 2.33 -3.92 12.25
C ASN A 35 2.06 -5.42 12.18
N LEU A 36 2.39 -6.03 11.04
CA LEU A 36 2.21 -7.46 10.85
C LEU A 36 3.19 -8.25 11.73
N PRO A 37 2.73 -9.31 12.41
CA PRO A 37 3.55 -10.09 13.34
C PRO A 37 4.62 -10.93 12.63
N ARG A 38 4.40 -11.24 11.35
CA ARG A 38 5.29 -12.01 10.49
C ARG A 38 5.24 -11.44 9.07
N SER A 39 6.24 -11.76 8.25
CA SER A 39 6.22 -11.46 6.82
C SER A 39 4.97 -12.07 6.19
N MET A 40 4.04 -11.22 5.73
CA MET A 40 2.83 -11.66 5.06
C MET A 40 3.16 -12.21 3.68
N ASP A 41 2.47 -13.28 3.30
CA ASP A 41 2.52 -13.87 1.98
C ASP A 41 1.35 -13.39 1.10
N PHE A 42 1.37 -13.72 -0.20
CA PHE A 42 0.34 -13.26 -1.14
C PHE A 42 -1.04 -13.84 -0.83
N GLU A 43 -1.12 -15.07 -0.32
CA GLU A 43 -2.40 -15.72 -0.01
C GLU A 43 -3.04 -15.12 1.24
N GLU A 44 -2.24 -14.85 2.28
CA GLU A 44 -2.66 -14.15 3.48
C GLU A 44 -3.07 -12.71 3.13
N ALA A 45 -2.36 -12.01 2.25
CA ALA A 45 -2.77 -10.69 1.76
C ALA A 45 -4.09 -10.67 0.96
N GLU A 46 -4.46 -11.78 0.30
CA GLU A 46 -5.74 -11.92 -0.39
C GLU A 46 -6.89 -12.17 0.60
N ARG A 47 -6.64 -12.99 1.65
CA ARG A 47 -7.65 -13.37 2.65
C ARG A 47 -7.81 -12.37 3.80
N SER A 48 -6.74 -11.66 4.15
CA SER A 48 -6.74 -10.71 5.25
C SER A 48 -7.32 -9.36 4.85
N GLU A 49 -8.01 -8.72 5.79
CA GLU A 49 -8.48 -7.36 5.62
C GLU A 49 -7.30 -6.38 5.74
N PRO A 50 -7.08 -5.51 4.74
CA PRO A 50 -6.06 -4.47 4.83
C PRO A 50 -6.48 -3.41 5.85
N THR A 51 -5.48 -2.79 6.51
CA THR A 51 -5.72 -1.64 7.37
C THR A 51 -6.36 -0.49 6.60
N GLN A 52 -5.95 -0.33 5.34
CA GLN A 52 -6.60 0.53 4.38
C GLN A 52 -6.41 -0.04 2.97
N ALA A 53 -7.50 -0.10 2.20
CA ALA A 53 -7.44 -0.32 0.76
C ALA A 53 -7.59 1.03 0.05
N LEU A 54 -6.81 1.22 -1.00
CA LEU A 54 -6.82 2.41 -1.84
C LEU A 54 -6.98 1.97 -3.29
N GLU A 55 -7.87 2.65 -3.99
CA GLU A 55 -7.94 2.60 -5.45
C GLU A 55 -7.19 3.82 -5.96
N LEU A 56 -6.08 3.56 -6.67
CA LEU A 56 -5.27 4.59 -7.30
C LEU A 56 -5.82 4.87 -8.69
N THR A 57 -6.05 6.16 -8.96
CA THR A 57 -6.39 6.62 -10.30
C THR A 57 -5.12 6.97 -11.08
N GLU A 58 -5.24 7.16 -12.39
CA GLU A 58 -4.11 7.58 -13.24
C GLU A 58 -3.52 8.92 -12.78
N ASP A 59 -4.32 9.80 -12.17
CA ASP A 59 -3.86 11.06 -11.60
C ASP A 59 -3.08 10.89 -10.29
N ASP A 60 -3.37 9.84 -9.51
CA ASP A 60 -2.65 9.54 -8.25
C ASP A 60 -1.27 8.92 -8.48
N ILE A 61 -1.02 8.38 -9.68
CA ILE A 61 0.24 7.70 -10.06
C ILE A 61 1.23 8.70 -10.71
N LYS A 62 0.75 9.88 -11.09
CA LYS A 62 1.55 10.98 -11.66
C LYS A 62 2.49 11.59 -10.63
N GLU A 63 3.41 12.43 -11.11
CA GLU A 63 4.46 13.06 -10.30
C GLU A 63 3.93 13.88 -9.11
N ASP A 64 2.66 14.32 -9.10
CA ASP A 64 2.05 15.07 -7.99
C ASP A 64 0.95 14.31 -7.24
N GLY A 65 0.73 13.03 -7.55
CA GLY A 65 -0.32 12.22 -6.95
C GLY A 65 -0.04 11.90 -5.47
N ILE A 66 -0.70 12.63 -4.55
CA ILE A 66 -0.60 12.39 -3.12
C ILE A 66 -1.86 11.67 -2.64
N VAL A 67 -1.69 10.46 -2.14
CA VAL A 67 -2.81 9.65 -1.67
C VAL A 67 -2.95 9.81 -0.16
N PRO A 68 -4.05 10.42 0.32
CA PRO A 68 -4.26 10.61 1.75
C PRO A 68 -4.53 9.27 2.43
N LEU A 69 -3.80 9.00 3.52
CA LEU A 69 -4.07 7.88 4.39
C LEU A 69 -5.00 8.29 5.52
N ARG A 70 -5.72 7.31 6.06
CA ARG A 70 -6.54 7.48 7.25
C ARG A 70 -5.62 7.52 8.47
N TYR A 71 -4.96 8.67 8.69
CA TYR A 71 -3.91 8.85 9.70
C TYR A 71 -4.30 8.35 11.12
N VAL A 72 -5.60 8.33 11.46
CA VAL A 72 -6.12 7.76 12.72
C VAL A 72 -5.83 6.27 12.89
N LYS A 73 -5.72 5.50 11.79
CA LYS A 73 -5.30 4.10 11.79
C LYS A 73 -3.78 3.94 11.73
N PHE A 74 -3.08 4.96 11.25
CA PHE A 74 -1.63 4.97 11.07
C PHE A 74 -0.91 5.85 12.09
N GLN A 75 -1.39 5.88 13.34
CA GLN A 75 -0.77 6.66 14.42
C GLN A 75 0.51 6.03 14.97
N ASN A 76 0.65 4.71 14.86
CA ASN A 76 1.74 3.97 15.48
C ASN A 76 2.16 2.84 14.54
N VAL A 77 3.01 3.16 13.56
CA VAL A 77 3.40 2.25 12.48
C VAL A 77 4.86 1.85 12.64
N ASN A 78 5.10 0.58 12.97
CA ASN A 78 6.43 -0.01 13.05
C ASN A 78 6.84 -0.68 11.74
N SER A 79 5.88 -1.26 11.03
CA SER A 79 6.11 -1.88 9.73
C SER A 79 4.92 -1.63 8.82
N VAL A 80 5.19 -1.50 7.53
CA VAL A 80 4.20 -1.40 6.47
C VAL A 80 4.49 -2.48 5.45
N THR A 81 3.46 -3.21 5.06
CA THR A 81 3.53 -4.19 3.99
C THR A 81 2.52 -3.82 2.92
N ILE A 82 3.01 -3.79 1.67
CA ILE A 82 2.24 -3.46 0.49
C ILE A 82 2.48 -4.56 -0.55
N PRO A 83 1.50 -5.46 -0.75
CA PRO A 83 1.49 -6.34 -1.91
C PRO A 83 1.21 -5.52 -3.17
N TRP A 84 2.13 -5.58 -4.12
CA TRP A 84 1.93 -5.17 -5.50
C TRP A 84 1.09 -6.24 -6.20
N THR A 85 -0.22 -6.03 -6.18
CA THR A 85 -1.15 -6.84 -6.96
C THR A 85 -1.22 -6.25 -8.36
N TRP A 86 -1.02 -7.09 -9.37
CA TRP A 86 -1.31 -6.68 -10.74
C TRP A 86 -2.82 -6.69 -10.89
N SER A 87 -3.37 -5.64 -11.53
CA SER A 87 -4.79 -5.51 -11.86
C SER A 87 -5.24 -6.50 -12.96
N TYR A 88 -4.72 -7.74 -12.96
CA TYR A 88 -4.95 -8.77 -13.97
C TYR A 88 -5.76 -9.97 -13.47
N ARG A 89 -6.45 -9.84 -12.32
CA ARG A 89 -7.39 -10.85 -11.82
C ARG A 89 -8.81 -10.30 -11.81
N GLN A 90 -9.38 -10.21 -13.01
CA GLN A 90 -10.82 -10.41 -13.26
C GLN A 90 -10.99 -11.10 -14.62
N LEU A 91 -10.45 -12.31 -14.74
CA LEU A 91 -10.86 -13.33 -15.70
C LEU A 91 -10.70 -14.70 -15.06
#